data_AF-A0A2V7VBH9-F1
#
_entry.id   AF-A0A2V7VBH9-F1
#
_cell.length_a   1.000
_cell.length_b   1.000
_cell.length_c   1.000
_cell.angle_alpha   90.00
_cell.angle_beta   90.00
_cell.angle_gamma   90.00
#
_symmetry.space_group_name_H-M   'P 1'
#
loop_
_entity.id
_entity.type
_entity.pdbx_description
1 polymer ?
#
loop_
_entity_poly.entity_id
_entity_poly.type
_entity_poly.pdbx_seq_one_letter_code
_entity_poly.pdbx_strand_id
1 'polypeptide(L)'
;MVEAAVITPVVEDRAGIAGHPRGLSTLFFTEMWERFSYYGMRAILILYMVASPVAGGLGFDTAKAAGIYGLYTGAVYFTSIPGGFVADRLLGLRRAVLVG
;
A
#
# COMPACT_ATOMS: atom_id res chain seq x y z
N MET A 1 6.89 -43.81 -30.84
CA MET A 1 7.79 -43.37 -29.76
C MET A 1 7.22 -42.08 -29.20
N VAL A 2 6.65 -42.12 -28.00
CA VAL A 2 6.00 -40.97 -27.35
C VAL A 2 7.02 -40.38 -26.39
N GLU A 3 7.38 -39.12 -26.60
CA GLU A 3 8.30 -38.37 -25.75
C GLU A 3 7.61 -38.09 -24.41
N ALA A 4 8.13 -38.68 -23.33
CA ALA A 4 7.64 -38.46 -21.99
C ALA A 4 7.97 -37.02 -21.58
N ALA A 5 6.95 -36.20 -21.35
CA ALA A 5 7.12 -34.85 -20.83
C ALA A 5 7.85 -34.90 -19.49
N VAL A 6 9.03 -34.29 -19.41
CA VAL A 6 9.76 -34.11 -18.16
C VAL A 6 8.96 -33.15 -17.29
N ILE A 7 8.21 -33.69 -16.33
CA ILE A 7 7.55 -32.89 -15.29
C ILE A 7 8.66 -32.46 -14.32
N THR A 8 9.17 -31.24 -14.48
CA THR A 8 10.04 -30.65 -13.45
C THR A 8 9.23 -30.58 -12.15
N PRO A 9 9.72 -31.13 -11.03
CA PRO A 9 8.99 -31.03 -9.77
C PRO A 9 8.87 -29.54 -9.42
N VAL A 10 7.64 -29.08 -9.21
CA VAL A 10 7.40 -27.76 -8.62
C VAL A 10 7.99 -27.82 -7.22
N VAL A 11 9.12 -27.16 -7.00
CA VAL A 11 9.68 -27.01 -5.66
C VAL A 11 8.71 -26.14 -4.88
N GLU A 12 7.94 -26.76 -3.98
CA GLU A 12 7.06 -26.02 -3.08
C GLU A 12 7.91 -25.23 -2.08
N ASP A 13 8.05 -23.91 -2.31
CA ASP A 13 8.60 -23.03 -1.30
C ASP A 13 7.58 -22.89 -0.16
N ARG A 14 7.89 -23.50 1.00
CA ARG A 14 7.09 -23.46 2.23
C ARG A 14 7.90 -22.98 3.43
N ALA A 15 9.08 -22.40 3.20
CA ALA A 15 9.97 -21.97 4.27
C ALA A 15 9.61 -20.58 4.85
N GLY A 16 8.45 -20.04 4.51
CA GLY A 16 7.91 -18.82 5.11
C GLY A 16 7.15 -19.09 6.42
N ILE A 17 6.52 -18.03 6.95
CA ILE A 17 5.77 -18.10 8.21
C ILE A 17 4.56 -19.02 8.05
N ALA A 18 4.30 -19.83 9.09
CA ALA A 18 3.15 -20.75 9.17
C ALA A 18 3.05 -21.75 7.99
N GLY A 19 4.18 -22.10 7.36
CA GLY A 19 4.24 -23.06 6.25
C GLY A 19 3.84 -22.48 4.89
N HIS A 20 3.70 -21.16 4.78
CA HIS A 20 3.44 -20.47 3.52
C HIS A 20 4.73 -20.18 2.74
N PRO A 21 4.64 -19.83 1.44
CA PRO A 21 5.80 -19.39 0.66
C PRO A 21 6.50 -18.17 1.25
N ARG A 22 7.83 -18.11 1.14
CA ARG A 22 8.64 -17.05 1.77
C ARG A 22 8.26 -15.66 1.27
N GLY A 23 7.85 -15.55 0.00
CA GLY A 23 7.39 -14.30 -0.59
C GLY A 23 6.16 -13.71 0.10
N LEU A 24 5.27 -14.55 0.64
CA LEU A 24 4.09 -14.07 1.38
C LEU A 24 4.50 -13.34 2.66
N SER A 25 5.53 -13.83 3.37
CA SER A 25 6.02 -13.17 4.58
C SER A 25 6.54 -11.77 4.28
N THR A 26 7.26 -11.58 3.17
CA THR A 26 7.70 -10.24 2.72
C THR A 26 6.50 -9.35 2.41
N LEU A 27 5.56 -9.82 1.58
CA LEU A 27 4.38 -9.05 1.20
C LEU A 27 3.52 -8.68 2.42
N PHE A 28 3.37 -9.59 3.38
CA PHE A 28 2.63 -9.35 4.62
C PHE A 28 3.23 -8.20 5.40
N PHE A 29 4.54 -8.22 5.66
CA PHE A 29 5.16 -7.13 6.42
C PHE A 29 5.17 -5.82 5.64
N THR A 30 5.40 -5.86 4.32
CA THR A 30 5.32 -4.67 3.47
C THR A 30 3.93 -4.03 3.57
N GLU A 31 2.86 -4.81 3.39
CA GLU A 31 1.48 -4.32 3.50
C GLU A 31 1.15 -3.86 4.92
N MET A 32 1.57 -4.60 5.95
CA MET A 32 1.33 -4.24 7.34
C MET A 32 1.92 -2.86 7.67
N TRP A 33 3.15 -2.59 7.25
CA TRP A 33 3.81 -1.29 7.47
C TRP A 33 3.19 -0.17 6.65
N GLU A 34 2.80 -0.45 5.40
CA GLU A 34 2.04 0.50 4.58
C GLU A 34 0.77 0.92 5.30
N ARG A 35 -0.03 -0.05 5.76
CA ARG A 35 -1.32 0.20 6.41
C ARG A 35 -1.14 0.89 7.75
N PHE A 36 -0.13 0.49 8.53
CA PHE A 36 0.22 1.16 9.78
C PHE A 36 0.51 2.64 9.55
N SER A 37 1.35 2.97 8.57
CA SER A 37 1.71 4.36 8.25
C SER A 37 0.50 5.16 7.76
N TYR A 38 -0.32 4.57 6.88
CA TYR A 38 -1.49 5.22 6.29
C TYR A 38 -2.56 5.53 7.34
N TYR A 39 -2.94 4.56 8.17
CA TYR A 39 -3.93 4.78 9.23
C TYR A 39 -3.38 5.61 10.38
N GLY A 40 -2.11 5.45 10.73
CA GLY A 40 -1.44 6.27 11.74
C GLY A 40 -1.44 7.76 11.37
N MET A 41 -1.06 8.07 10.14
CA MET A 41 -1.12 9.43 9.61
C MET A 41 -2.56 9.96 9.61
N ARG A 42 -3.53 9.19 9.09
CA ARG A 42 -4.94 9.63 9.04
C ARG A 42 -5.55 9.89 10.42
N ALA A 43 -5.15 9.12 11.44
CA ALA A 43 -5.63 9.28 12.79
C ALA A 43 -5.27 10.65 13.40
N ILE A 44 -4.10 11.19 13.05
CA ILE A 44 -3.62 12.47 13.58
C ILE A 44 -3.77 13.65 12.61
N LEU A 45 -3.96 13.40 11.32
CA LEU A 45 -3.93 14.42 10.28
C LEU A 45 -4.97 15.53 10.50
N ILE A 46 -6.22 15.18 10.78
CA ILE A 46 -7.27 16.19 11.00
C ILE A 46 -7.06 16.98 12.30
N LEU A 47 -6.56 16.31 13.34
CA LEU A 47 -6.22 16.95 14.61
C LEU A 47 -5.10 17.97 14.41
N TYR A 48 -4.07 17.60 13.64
CA TYR A 48 -3.00 18.51 13.26
C TYR A 48 -3.47 19.72 12.44
N MET A 49 -4.39 19.49 11.49
CA MET A 49 -4.92 20.58 10.65
C MET A 49 -5.74 21.60 11.46
N VAL A 50 -6.55 21.14 12.41
CA VAL A 50 -7.44 22.01 13.21
C VAL A 50 -6.72 22.63 14.42
N ALA A 51 -5.69 21.98 14.96
CA ALA A 51 -4.93 22.49 16.08
C ALA A 51 -4.34 23.88 15.79
N SER A 52 -4.32 24.74 16.82
CA SER A 52 -3.80 26.11 16.71
C SER A 52 -2.31 26.12 16.34
N PRO A 53 -1.83 27.15 15.59
CA PRO A 53 -0.40 27.32 15.31
C PRO A 53 0.48 27.40 16.55
N VAL A 54 -0.06 27.92 17.66
CA VAL A 54 0.66 27.97 18.96
C VAL A 54 0.91 26.57 19.53
N ALA A 55 0.02 25.62 19.23
CA ALA A 55 0.15 24.22 19.60
C ALA A 55 0.87 23.38 18.53
N GLY A 56 1.42 24.03 17.49
CA GLY A 56 2.13 23.37 16.39
C GLY A 56 1.24 22.84 15.25
N GLY A 57 -0.05 23.16 15.22
CA GLY A 57 -0.97 22.79 14.14
C GLY A 57 -1.11 23.86 13.04
N LEU A 58 -2.02 23.63 12.07
CA LEU A 58 -2.22 24.55 10.94
C LEU A 58 -3.29 25.63 11.18
N GLY A 59 -4.10 25.51 12.23
CA GLY A 59 -5.16 26.47 12.56
C GLY A 59 -6.27 26.57 11.51
N PHE A 60 -6.53 25.50 10.75
CA PHE A 60 -7.61 25.49 9.78
C PHE A 60 -8.96 25.36 10.46
N ASP A 61 -9.99 25.95 9.83
CA ASP A 61 -11.37 25.66 10.18
C ASP A 61 -11.70 24.18 9.92
N THR A 62 -12.60 23.63 10.74
CA THR A 62 -13.00 22.22 10.69
C THR A 62 -13.57 21.84 9.33
N ALA A 63 -14.35 22.72 8.68
CA ALA A 63 -14.93 22.42 7.37
C ALA A 63 -13.84 22.30 6.30
N LYS A 64 -12.84 23.20 6.33
CA LYS A 64 -11.68 23.15 5.43
C LYS A 64 -10.85 21.89 5.66
N ALA A 65 -10.55 21.56 6.92
CA ALA A 65 -9.79 20.37 7.29
C ALA A 65 -10.50 19.07 6.86
N ALA A 66 -11.81 18.98 7.07
CA ALA A 66 -12.63 17.85 6.63
C ALA A 66 -12.66 17.72 5.10
N GLY A 67 -12.73 18.85 4.37
CA GLY A 67 -12.67 18.86 2.90
C GLY A 67 -11.34 18.33 2.38
N ILE A 68 -10.20 18.75 2.95
CA ILE A 68 -8.87 18.25 2.58
C ILE A 68 -8.74 16.77 2.89
N TYR A 69 -9.19 16.33 4.07
CA TYR A 69 -9.16 14.92 4.46
C TYR A 69 -9.99 14.05 3.49
N GLY A 70 -11.20 14.50 3.16
CA GLY A 70 -12.07 13.83 2.19
C GLY A 70 -11.42 13.74 0.81
N LEU A 71 -10.89 14.85 0.31
CA LEU A 71 -10.20 14.89 -0.98
C LEU A 71 -8.98 13.97 -1.00
N TYR A 72 -8.17 13.96 0.06
CA TYR A 72 -7.02 13.08 0.19
C TYR A 72 -7.43 11.60 0.10
N THR A 73 -8.42 11.18 0.90
CA THR A 73 -8.89 9.79 0.88
C THR A 73 -9.50 9.40 -0.46
N GLY A 74 -10.30 10.28 -1.07
CA GLY A 74 -10.87 10.05 -2.40
C GLY A 74 -9.78 9.97 -3.48
N ALA A 75 -8.77 10.83 -3.41
CA ALA A 75 -7.64 10.81 -4.34
C ALA A 75 -6.87 9.49 -4.26
N VAL A 76 -6.63 8.94 -3.07
CA VAL A 76 -5.97 7.63 -2.91
C VAL A 76 -6.71 6.55 -3.70
N TYR A 77 -8.04 6.43 -3.52
CA TYR A 77 -8.85 5.48 -4.29
C TYR A 77 -8.85 5.76 -5.80
N PHE A 78 -8.92 7.04 -6.18
CA PHE A 78 -8.91 7.44 -7.58
C PHE A 78 -7.58 7.08 -8.26
N THR A 79 -6.45 7.37 -7.60
CA THR A 79 -5.10 7.11 -8.12
C THR A 79 -4.78 5.62 -8.26
N SER A 80 -5.49 4.73 -7.57
CA SER A 80 -5.34 3.29 -7.74
C SER A 80 -5.64 2.82 -9.17
N ILE A 81 -6.54 3.50 -9.89
CA ILE A 81 -6.89 3.14 -11.27
C ILE A 81 -5.71 3.38 -12.23
N PRO A 82 -5.17 4.61 -12.38
CA PRO A 82 -4.01 4.83 -13.22
C PRO A 82 -2.76 4.12 -12.66
N GLY A 83 -2.62 3.98 -11.35
CA GLY A 83 -1.52 3.23 -10.73
C GLY A 83 -1.49 1.77 -11.17
N GLY A 84 -2.64 1.09 -11.16
CA GLY A 84 -2.78 -0.28 -11.67
C GLY A 84 -2.43 -0.37 -13.16
N PHE A 85 -2.93 0.56 -13.97
CA PHE A 85 -2.59 0.60 -15.40
C PHE A 85 -1.06 0.74 -15.63
N VAL A 86 -0.40 1.62 -14.87
CA VAL A 86 1.06 1.81 -14.95
C VAL A 86 1.82 0.55 -14.51
N ALA A 87 1.36 -0.12 -13.45
CA ALA A 87 1.93 -1.37 -12.99
C ALA A 87 1.81 -2.48 -14.05
N ASP A 88 0.66 -2.57 -14.71
CA ASP A 88 0.36 -3.61 -15.70
C ASP A 88 1.09 -3.40 -17.03
N ARG A 89 1.23 -2.14 -17.49
CA ARG A 89 1.69 -1.83 -18.85
C ARG A 89 3.11 -1.30 -18.94
N LEU A 90 3.64 -0.69 -17.88
CA LEU A 90 4.91 0.06 -17.96
C LEU A 90 5.99 -0.51 -17.02
N LEU A 91 5.67 -0.67 -15.73
CA LEU A 91 6.70 -0.93 -14.71
C LEU A 91 6.80 -2.40 -14.29
N GLY A 92 5.69 -3.13 -14.32
CA GLY A 92 5.55 -4.42 -13.64
C GLY A 92 5.30 -4.27 -12.14
N LEU A 93 4.62 -5.27 -11.55
CA LEU A 93 4.13 -5.24 -10.16
C LEU A 93 5.23 -4.95 -9.12
N ARG A 94 6.39 -5.62 -9.23
CA ARG A 94 7.48 -5.44 -8.25
C ARG A 94 8.04 -4.02 -8.25
N ARG A 95 8.23 -3.40 -9.42
CA ARG A 95 8.78 -2.04 -9.52
C ARG A 95 7.74 -1.01 -9.12
N ALA A 96 6.47 -1.26 -9.42
CA ALA A 96 5.37 -0.41 -8.96
C ALA A 96 5.33 -0.30 -7.44
N VAL A 97 5.47 -1.42 -6.71
CA VAL A 97 5.51 -1.44 -5.23
C VAL A 97 6.78 -0.81 -4.65
N LEU A 98 7.90 -0.81 -5.39
CA LEU A 98 9.14 -0.18 -4.92
C LEU A 98 9.18 1.33 -5.13
N VAL A 99 8.42 1.84 -6.11
CA VAL A 99 8.38 3.27 -6.48
C VAL A 99 7.24 3.99 -5.79
N GLY A 100 6.08 3.34 -5.64
CA GLY A 100 4.93 3.87 -4.90
C GLY A 100 5.16 3.82 -3.41
#